data_AF-A0A3Q2DXY4-F1
#
_entry.id   AF-A0A3Q2DXY4-F1
#
_cell.length_a   1.000
_cell.length_b   1.000
_cell.length_c   1.000
_cell.angle_alpha   90.00
_cell.angle_beta   90.00
_cell.angle_gamma   90.00
#
_symmetry.space_group_name_H-M   'P 1'
#
loop_
_entity.id
_entity.type
_entity.pdbx_description
1 polymer ?
#
loop_
_entity_poly.entity_id
_entity_poly.type
_entity_poly.pdbx_seq_one_letter_code
_entity_poly.pdbx_strand_id
1 'polypeptide(L)'
;SVSHSTRNYRRQIFVSVCVRDVRKFKETKKHFDRVREDMEIAQVKNAQAPRNKPHEVEEATSSLSITRKCFRHLALDYVLQINVLQAKKKFEILDAMLSFMNAQYSLFQQGYNLLDELDPYMKKLAADLDQLVIDSAMEKREMEHKHATIQQRVSFCFKSLFLSKPWIICKSKASALNFSFKTSCQ
;
A
#
# COMPACT_ATOMS: atom_id res chain seq x y z
N SER A 1 2.48 -12.20 -8.18
CA SER A 1 3.45 -13.18 -7.64
C SER A 1 4.85 -12.63 -7.45
N VAL A 2 5.37 -11.77 -8.35
CA VAL A 2 6.74 -11.21 -8.27
C VAL A 2 6.92 -10.22 -7.10
N SER A 3 5.93 -9.36 -6.82
CA SER A 3 6.04 -8.32 -5.77
C SER A 3 5.96 -8.84 -4.32
N HIS A 4 5.40 -10.04 -4.11
CA HIS A 4 5.32 -10.66 -2.78
C HIS A 4 6.62 -11.39 -2.40
N SER A 5 7.37 -11.92 -3.39
CA SER A 5 8.68 -12.51 -3.14
C SER A 5 9.72 -11.45 -2.77
N THR A 6 9.78 -10.32 -3.47
CA THR A 6 10.81 -9.29 -3.21
C THR A 6 10.64 -8.63 -1.84
N ARG A 7 9.41 -8.54 -1.32
CA ARG A 7 9.08 -7.96 -0.01
C ARG A 7 9.54 -8.84 1.17
N ASN A 8 9.57 -10.16 0.98
CA ASN A 8 9.97 -11.12 2.02
C ASN A 8 11.50 -11.25 2.16
N TYR A 9 12.26 -11.20 1.07
CA TYR A 9 13.72 -11.28 1.14
C TYR A 9 14.36 -10.01 1.75
N ARG A 10 13.80 -8.82 1.48
CA ARG A 10 14.37 -7.54 1.96
C ARG A 10 14.14 -7.29 3.46
N ARG A 11 12.98 -7.70 4.01
CA ARG A 11 12.75 -7.68 5.46
C ARG A 11 13.65 -8.68 6.21
N GLN A 12 13.97 -9.82 5.60
CA GLN A 12 14.88 -10.80 6.22
C GLN A 12 16.31 -10.28 6.32
N ILE A 13 16.83 -9.53 5.34
CA ILE A 13 18.24 -9.11 5.35
C ILE A 13 18.49 -8.02 6.41
N PHE A 14 17.69 -6.96 6.43
CA PHE A 14 17.92 -5.83 7.36
C PHE A 14 17.69 -6.20 8.83
N VAL A 15 16.68 -7.03 9.11
CA VAL A 15 16.43 -7.49 10.48
C VAL A 15 17.45 -8.56 10.89
N SER A 16 17.91 -9.43 9.98
CA SER A 16 18.78 -10.54 10.38
C SER A 16 20.25 -10.15 10.66
N VAL A 17 20.81 -9.15 9.97
CA VAL A 17 22.24 -8.79 10.15
C VAL A 17 22.43 -7.97 11.43
N CYS A 18 21.70 -6.86 11.57
CA CYS A 18 21.74 -6.02 12.78
C CYS A 18 21.36 -6.81 14.05
N VAL A 19 20.31 -7.63 14.02
CA VAL A 19 19.90 -8.41 15.20
C VAL A 19 20.91 -9.51 15.55
N ARG A 20 21.52 -10.16 14.55
CA ARG A 20 22.51 -11.21 14.77
C ARG A 20 23.81 -10.65 15.34
N ASP A 21 24.32 -9.56 14.81
CA ASP A 21 25.56 -8.94 15.27
C ASP A 21 25.38 -8.32 16.68
N VAL A 22 24.23 -7.69 16.94
CA VAL A 22 23.88 -7.21 18.30
C VAL A 22 23.73 -8.37 19.29
N ARG A 23 23.15 -9.50 18.88
CA ARG A 23 23.01 -10.68 19.74
C ARG A 23 24.37 -11.28 20.10
N LYS A 24 25.26 -11.47 19.11
CA LYS A 24 26.63 -11.95 19.34
C LYS A 24 27.40 -11.02 20.30
N PHE A 25 27.30 -9.72 20.10
CA PHE A 25 27.92 -8.75 21.01
C PHE A 25 27.41 -8.87 22.45
N LYS A 26 26.10 -9.06 22.65
CA LYS A 26 25.53 -9.28 23.99
C LYS A 26 26.08 -10.54 24.65
N GLU A 27 26.31 -11.61 23.89
CA GLU A 27 26.93 -12.84 24.39
C GLU A 27 28.40 -12.61 24.79
N THR A 28 29.19 -11.93 23.95
CA THR A 28 30.57 -11.55 24.29
C THR A 28 30.63 -10.66 25.53
N LYS A 29 29.75 -9.66 25.63
CA LYS A 29 29.64 -8.80 26.81
C LYS A 29 29.36 -9.60 28.07
N LYS A 30 28.41 -10.52 28.03
CA LYS A 30 28.08 -11.40 29.17
C LYS A 30 29.28 -12.22 29.63
N HIS A 31 30.09 -12.71 28.69
CA HIS A 31 31.29 -13.47 29.03
C HIS A 31 32.37 -12.58 29.66
N PHE A 32 32.58 -11.39 29.11
CA PHE A 32 33.47 -10.38 29.66
C PHE A 32 33.08 -9.99 31.09
N ASP A 33 31.79 -9.70 31.33
CA ASP A 33 31.27 -9.32 32.66
C ASP A 33 31.50 -10.44 33.68
N ARG A 34 31.28 -11.71 33.29
CA ARG A 34 31.55 -12.86 34.17
C ARG A 34 33.04 -12.98 34.54
N VAL A 35 33.94 -12.93 33.56
CA VAL A 35 35.39 -13.07 33.83
C VAL A 35 35.94 -11.88 34.61
N ARG A 36 35.32 -10.70 34.45
CA ARG A 36 35.61 -9.54 35.29
C ARG A 36 35.29 -9.83 36.76
N GLU A 37 34.09 -10.36 37.04
CA GLU A 37 33.70 -10.75 38.41
C GLU A 37 34.65 -11.83 38.97
N ASP A 38 35.02 -12.84 38.17
CA ASP A 38 35.98 -13.88 38.58
C ASP A 38 37.36 -13.29 38.93
N MET A 39 37.82 -12.28 38.19
CA MET A 39 39.07 -11.59 38.46
C MET A 39 39.01 -10.82 39.79
N GLU A 40 37.89 -10.12 40.06
CA GLU A 40 37.67 -9.41 41.31
C GLU A 40 37.68 -10.40 42.50
N ILE A 41 37.03 -11.56 42.37
CA ILE A 41 37.05 -12.64 43.36
C ILE A 41 38.47 -13.18 43.58
N ALA A 42 39.22 -13.45 42.50
CA ALA A 42 40.58 -13.98 42.58
C ALA A 42 41.54 -12.97 43.25
N GLN A 43 41.35 -11.66 43.03
CA GLN A 43 42.10 -10.62 43.72
C GLN A 43 41.86 -10.62 45.22
N VAL A 44 40.59 -10.71 45.65
CA VAL A 44 40.23 -10.78 47.07
C VAL A 44 40.82 -12.03 47.72
N LYS A 45 40.68 -13.20 47.08
CA LYS A 45 41.27 -14.46 47.56
C LYS A 45 42.79 -14.39 47.71
N ASN A 46 43.48 -13.79 46.74
CA ASN A 46 44.93 -13.61 46.82
C ASN A 46 45.34 -12.65 47.94
N ALA A 47 44.60 -11.55 48.12
CA ALA A 47 44.87 -10.58 49.19
C ALA A 47 44.64 -11.17 50.60
N GLN A 48 43.68 -12.09 50.73
CA GLN A 48 43.34 -12.75 52.00
C GLN A 48 44.13 -14.04 52.26
N ALA A 49 45.02 -14.46 51.35
CA ALA A 49 45.75 -15.71 51.48
C ALA A 49 46.64 -15.72 52.76
N PRO A 50 46.56 -16.77 53.58
CA PRO A 50 47.29 -16.84 54.84
C PRO A 50 48.79 -17.01 54.59
N ARG A 51 49.58 -15.98 54.91
CA ARG A 51 51.02 -15.90 54.59
C ARG A 51 51.89 -16.97 55.28
N ASN A 52 51.38 -17.61 56.33
CA ASN A 52 52.05 -18.72 57.01
C ASN A 52 51.95 -20.06 56.25
N LYS A 53 51.14 -20.13 55.19
CA LYS A 53 50.96 -21.31 54.36
C LYS A 53 51.42 -21.03 52.93
N PRO A 54 52.72 -21.19 52.62
CA PRO A 54 53.29 -20.79 51.33
C PRO A 54 52.62 -21.47 50.13
N HIS A 55 52.20 -22.73 50.26
CA HIS A 55 51.46 -23.43 49.21
C HIS A 55 50.11 -22.78 48.88
N GLU A 56 49.34 -22.36 49.90
CA GLU A 56 48.04 -21.69 49.68
C GLU A 56 48.23 -20.30 49.02
N VAL A 57 49.31 -19.60 49.37
CA VAL A 57 49.70 -18.32 48.73
C VAL A 57 50.06 -18.52 47.27
N GLU A 58 50.84 -19.57 46.97
CA GLU A 58 51.25 -19.90 45.60
C GLU A 58 50.03 -20.25 44.73
N GLU A 59 49.11 -21.07 45.23
CA GLU A 59 47.87 -21.43 44.53
C GLU A 59 47.00 -20.19 44.24
N ALA A 60 46.78 -19.34 45.24
CA ALA A 60 46.00 -18.11 45.07
C ALA A 60 46.66 -17.14 44.06
N THR A 61 47.99 -17.06 44.06
CA THR A 61 48.76 -16.22 43.13
C THR A 61 48.72 -16.75 41.70
N SER A 62 48.84 -18.07 41.54
CA SER A 62 48.71 -18.74 40.25
C SER A 62 47.31 -18.55 39.65
N SER A 63 46.26 -18.78 40.46
CA SER A 63 44.86 -18.57 40.06
C SER A 63 44.58 -17.13 39.63
N LEU A 64 45.10 -16.14 40.38
CA LEU A 64 45.00 -14.73 40.01
C LEU A 64 45.74 -14.42 38.69
N SER A 65 46.93 -15.00 38.48
CA SER A 65 47.71 -14.81 37.26
C SER A 65 46.96 -15.30 36.02
N ILE A 66 46.36 -16.49 36.10
CA ILE A 66 45.56 -17.10 35.02
C ILE A 66 44.34 -16.23 34.72
N THR A 67 43.57 -15.87 35.75
CA THR A 67 42.33 -15.10 35.60
C THR A 67 42.61 -13.70 35.03
N ARG A 68 43.71 -13.06 35.46
CA ARG A 68 44.17 -11.76 34.92
C ARG A 68 44.53 -11.84 33.44
N LYS A 69 45.18 -12.92 32.99
CA LYS A 69 45.46 -13.12 31.56
C LYS A 69 44.17 -13.28 30.76
N CYS A 70 43.25 -14.13 31.23
CA CYS A 70 41.96 -14.35 30.60
C CYS A 70 41.15 -13.04 30.47
N PHE A 71 41.07 -12.25 31.54
CA PHE A 71 40.38 -10.96 31.53
C PHE A 71 40.96 -10.00 30.49
N ARG A 72 42.30 -9.90 30.37
CA ARG A 72 42.93 -9.01 29.39
C ARG A 72 42.61 -9.42 27.95
N HIS A 73 42.63 -10.72 27.65
CA HIS A 73 42.26 -11.21 26.32
C HIS A 73 40.79 -10.88 26.00
N LEU A 74 39.87 -11.17 26.92
CA LEU A 74 38.45 -10.88 26.74
C LEU A 74 38.13 -9.38 26.68
N ALA A 75 38.88 -8.54 27.40
CA ALA A 75 38.74 -7.09 27.32
C ALA A 75 39.06 -6.58 25.91
N LEU A 76 40.13 -7.11 25.29
CA LEU A 76 40.50 -6.76 23.92
C LEU A 76 39.44 -7.25 22.92
N ASP A 77 38.93 -8.48 23.07
CA ASP A 77 37.86 -9.01 22.23
C ASP A 77 36.58 -8.18 22.36
N TYR A 78 36.23 -7.77 23.58
CA TYR A 78 35.06 -6.92 23.84
C TYR A 78 35.20 -5.55 23.16
N VAL A 79 36.35 -4.89 23.29
CA VAL A 79 36.63 -3.60 22.63
C VAL A 79 36.63 -3.74 21.11
N LEU A 80 37.23 -4.81 20.59
CA LEU A 80 37.22 -5.10 19.16
C LEU A 80 35.78 -5.24 18.63
N GLN A 81 34.92 -5.98 19.34
CA GLN A 81 33.52 -6.14 18.94
C GLN A 81 32.75 -4.81 18.97
N ILE A 82 33.02 -3.93 19.94
CA ILE A 82 32.46 -2.57 19.94
C ILE A 82 32.88 -1.82 18.68
N ASN A 83 34.19 -1.84 18.36
CA ASN A 83 34.73 -1.13 17.21
C ASN A 83 34.13 -1.63 15.89
N VAL A 84 34.01 -2.96 15.74
CA VAL A 84 33.36 -3.57 14.57
C VAL A 84 31.92 -3.11 14.44
N LEU A 85 31.12 -3.16 15.52
CA LEU A 85 29.74 -2.69 15.49
C LEU A 85 29.62 -1.19 15.15
N GLN A 86 30.52 -0.36 15.70
CA GLN A 86 30.52 1.06 15.43
C GLN A 86 30.91 1.39 13.99
N ALA A 87 31.84 0.63 13.41
CA ALA A 87 32.21 0.77 12.00
C ALA A 87 31.04 0.35 11.08
N LYS A 88 30.29 -0.69 11.48
CA LYS A 88 29.18 -1.24 10.69
C LYS A 88 27.90 -0.42 10.68
N LYS A 89 27.52 0.15 11.84
CA LYS A 89 26.19 0.77 12.01
C LYS A 89 25.85 1.82 10.96
N LYS A 90 26.83 2.63 10.53
CA LYS A 90 26.58 3.76 9.61
C LYS A 90 26.26 3.26 8.20
N PHE A 91 27.06 2.33 7.67
CA PHE A 91 26.83 1.83 6.32
C PHE A 91 25.64 0.87 6.25
N GLU A 92 25.37 0.08 7.30
CA GLU A 92 24.19 -0.82 7.31
C GLU A 92 22.87 -0.04 7.28
N ILE A 93 22.79 1.10 7.97
CA ILE A 93 21.60 1.99 7.91
C ILE A 93 21.43 2.56 6.50
N LEU A 94 22.52 3.06 5.91
CA LEU A 94 22.49 3.64 4.57
C LEU A 94 22.14 2.60 3.50
N ASP A 95 22.72 1.41 3.57
CA ASP A 95 22.43 0.31 2.66
C ASP A 95 20.95 -0.11 2.73
N ALA A 96 20.38 -0.12 3.94
CA ALA A 96 18.96 -0.40 4.13
C ALA A 96 18.05 0.69 3.57
N MET A 97 18.40 1.95 3.78
CA MET A 97 17.69 3.09 3.18
C MET A 97 17.75 3.02 1.66
N LEU A 98 18.92 2.74 1.09
CA LEU A 98 19.10 2.59 -0.35
C LEU A 98 18.29 1.41 -0.90
N SER A 99 18.33 0.26 -0.24
CA SER A 99 17.55 -0.91 -0.60
C SER A 99 16.05 -0.65 -0.54
N PHE A 100 15.59 0.13 0.45
CA PHE A 100 14.21 0.59 0.53
C PHE A 100 13.85 1.53 -0.63
N MET A 101 14.67 2.53 -0.91
CA MET A 101 14.43 3.47 -2.02
C MET A 101 14.38 2.75 -3.36
N ASN A 102 15.29 1.81 -3.61
CA ASN A 102 15.28 0.98 -4.81
C ASN A 102 14.02 0.11 -4.91
N ALA A 103 13.52 -0.41 -3.80
CA ALA A 103 12.26 -1.16 -3.80
C ALA A 103 11.08 -0.27 -4.19
N GLN A 104 11.01 0.93 -3.61
CA GLN A 104 9.97 1.91 -3.93
C GLN A 104 10.05 2.33 -5.39
N TYR A 105 11.24 2.65 -5.88
CA TYR A 105 11.48 2.99 -7.28
C TYR A 105 10.95 1.90 -8.22
N SER A 106 11.31 0.63 -7.98
CA SER A 106 10.80 -0.49 -8.80
C SER A 106 9.28 -0.64 -8.73
N LEU A 107 8.68 -0.40 -7.57
CA LEU A 107 7.22 -0.46 -7.40
C LEU A 107 6.53 0.65 -8.19
N PHE A 108 7.01 1.89 -8.09
CA PHE A 108 6.45 3.01 -8.83
C PHE A 108 6.67 2.87 -10.33
N GLN A 109 7.84 2.37 -10.76
CA GLN A 109 8.10 2.13 -12.18
C GLN A 109 7.14 1.08 -12.76
N GLN A 110 6.90 -0.02 -12.04
CA GLN A 110 5.92 -1.03 -12.46
C GLN A 110 4.51 -0.45 -12.52
N GLY A 111 4.13 0.36 -11.53
CA GLY A 111 2.83 1.03 -11.52
C GLY A 111 2.67 2.02 -12.67
N TYR A 112 3.71 2.81 -12.97
CA TYR A 112 3.73 3.74 -14.09
C TYR A 112 3.55 3.02 -15.42
N ASN A 113 4.34 1.98 -15.69
CA ASN A 113 4.25 1.22 -16.94
C ASN A 113 2.83 0.65 -17.15
N LEU A 114 2.19 0.16 -16.09
CA LEU A 114 0.82 -0.34 -16.17
C LEU A 114 -0.19 0.77 -16.49
N LEU A 115 -0.04 1.95 -15.89
CA LEU A 115 -0.91 3.09 -16.19
C LEU A 115 -0.69 3.62 -17.61
N ASP A 116 0.55 3.62 -18.08
CA ASP A 116 0.92 4.00 -19.45
C ASP A 116 0.30 3.05 -20.47
N GLU A 117 0.29 1.74 -20.19
CA GLU A 117 -0.42 0.73 -21.00
C GLU A 117 -1.95 0.92 -20.99
N LEU A 118 -2.52 1.46 -19.90
CA LEU A 118 -3.97 1.73 -19.78
C LEU A 118 -4.41 3.05 -20.43
N ASP A 119 -3.51 4.02 -20.60
CA ASP A 119 -3.78 5.33 -21.21
C ASP A 119 -4.54 5.27 -22.56
N PRO A 120 -4.13 4.45 -23.56
CA PRO A 120 -4.85 4.40 -24.84
C PRO A 120 -6.29 3.90 -24.70
N TYR A 121 -6.56 2.99 -23.76
CA TYR A 121 -7.92 2.52 -23.48
C TYR A 121 -8.77 3.63 -22.88
N MET A 122 -8.25 4.39 -21.92
CA MET A 122 -8.96 5.52 -21.32
C MET A 122 -9.29 6.59 -22.37
N LYS A 123 -8.36 6.89 -23.28
CA LYS A 123 -8.59 7.82 -24.40
C LYS A 123 -9.68 7.32 -25.36
N LYS A 124 -9.67 6.02 -25.70
CA LYS A 124 -10.72 5.44 -26.52
C LYS A 124 -12.08 5.55 -25.84
N LEU A 125 -12.17 5.21 -24.56
CA LEU A 125 -13.41 5.30 -23.79
C LEU A 125 -13.96 6.72 -23.75
N ALA A 126 -13.09 7.74 -23.61
CA ALA A 126 -13.49 9.14 -23.69
C ALA A 126 -14.04 9.51 -25.08
N ALA A 127 -13.39 9.07 -26.15
CA ALA A 127 -13.86 9.30 -27.52
C ALA A 127 -15.19 8.59 -27.81
N ASP A 128 -15.37 7.35 -27.36
CA ASP A 128 -16.61 6.60 -27.49
C ASP A 128 -17.76 7.34 -26.76
N LEU A 129 -17.48 7.93 -25.59
CA LEU A 129 -18.45 8.74 -24.86
C LEU A 129 -18.83 10.03 -25.62
N ASP A 130 -17.84 10.77 -26.14
CA ASP A 130 -18.09 11.97 -26.94
C ASP A 130 -18.94 11.66 -28.17
N GLN A 131 -18.66 10.54 -28.84
CA GLN A 131 -19.44 10.10 -30.01
C GLN A 131 -20.89 9.76 -29.62
N LEU A 132 -21.09 9.03 -28.52
CA LEU A 132 -22.44 8.70 -28.03
C LEU A 132 -23.26 9.95 -27.68
N VAL A 133 -22.62 10.98 -27.14
CA VAL A 133 -23.29 12.28 -26.88
C VAL A 133 -23.76 12.91 -28.20
N ILE A 134 -22.92 12.91 -29.23
CA ILE A 134 -23.29 13.44 -30.56
C ILE A 134 -24.44 12.63 -31.17
N ASP A 135 -24.31 11.30 -31.17
CA ASP A 135 -25.31 10.40 -31.75
C ASP A 135 -26.67 10.56 -31.05
N SER A 136 -26.68 10.65 -29.72
CA SER A 136 -27.90 10.89 -28.94
C SER A 136 -28.57 12.23 -29.26
N ALA A 137 -27.77 13.29 -29.50
CA ALA A 137 -28.29 14.60 -29.89
C ALA A 137 -28.87 14.59 -31.32
N MET A 138 -28.22 13.89 -32.24
CA MET A 138 -28.71 13.70 -33.61
C MET A 138 -30.01 12.90 -33.63
N GLU A 139 -30.07 11.77 -32.93
CA GLU A 139 -31.25 10.92 -32.83
C GLU A 139 -32.43 11.70 -32.22
N LYS A 140 -32.18 12.46 -31.15
CA LYS A 140 -33.20 13.35 -30.56
C LYS A 140 -33.75 14.35 -31.60
N ARG A 141 -32.88 15.02 -32.35
CA ARG A 141 -33.28 15.98 -33.38
C ARG A 141 -34.08 15.32 -34.50
N GLU A 142 -33.67 14.14 -34.93
CA GLU A 142 -34.38 13.37 -35.96
C GLU A 142 -35.79 12.97 -35.48
N MET A 143 -35.90 12.51 -34.23
CA MET A 143 -37.18 12.17 -33.61
C MET A 143 -38.10 13.38 -33.48
N GLU A 144 -37.57 14.55 -33.08
CA GLU A 144 -38.32 15.81 -33.05
C GLU A 144 -38.81 16.22 -34.43
N HIS A 145 -37.99 16.05 -35.48
CA HIS A 145 -38.39 16.34 -36.86
C HIS A 145 -39.48 15.39 -37.38
N LYS A 146 -39.35 14.08 -37.11
CA LYS A 146 -40.38 13.08 -37.42
C LYS A 146 -41.69 13.41 -36.70
N HIS A 147 -41.62 13.77 -35.42
CA HIS A 147 -42.80 14.16 -34.63
C HIS A 147 -43.51 15.38 -35.23
N ALA A 148 -42.78 16.43 -35.58
CA ALA A 148 -43.33 17.62 -36.22
C ALA A 148 -44.00 17.31 -37.57
N THR A 149 -43.38 16.45 -38.39
CA THR A 149 -43.94 16.03 -39.69
C THR A 149 -45.26 15.29 -39.52
N ILE A 150 -45.35 14.38 -38.55
CA ILE A 150 -46.58 13.66 -38.23
C ILE A 150 -47.66 14.64 -37.75
N GLN A 151 -47.33 15.57 -36.84
CA GLN A 151 -48.26 16.59 -36.37
C GLN A 151 -48.84 17.43 -37.52
N GLN A 152 -48.00 17.86 -38.48
CA GLN A 152 -48.45 18.61 -39.65
C GLN A 152 -49.43 17.81 -40.53
N ARG A 153 -49.13 16.53 -40.80
CA ARG A 153 -50.02 15.64 -41.58
C ARG A 153 -51.35 15.39 -40.88
N VAL A 154 -51.33 15.14 -39.56
CA VAL A 154 -52.55 14.96 -38.77
C VAL A 154 -53.39 16.24 -38.77
N SER A 155 -52.78 17.42 -38.58
CA SER A 155 -53.48 18.71 -38.67
C SER A 155 -54.08 18.95 -40.07
N PHE A 156 -53.35 18.62 -41.13
CA PHE A 156 -53.84 18.71 -42.51
C PHE A 156 -55.00 17.75 -42.78
N CYS A 157 -54.90 16.49 -42.34
CA CYS A 157 -55.98 15.51 -42.45
C CYS A 157 -57.22 15.97 -41.68
N PHE A 158 -57.05 16.50 -40.47
CA PHE A 158 -58.14 17.03 -39.66
C PHE A 158 -58.83 18.21 -40.35
N LYS A 159 -58.05 19.14 -40.91
CA LYS A 159 -58.58 20.26 -41.71
C LYS A 159 -59.30 19.78 -42.97
N SER A 160 -58.74 18.81 -43.69
CA SER A 160 -59.34 18.23 -44.89
C SER A 160 -60.63 17.46 -44.60
N LEU A 161 -60.70 16.69 -43.51
CA LEU A 161 -61.96 16.07 -43.05
C LEU A 161 -63.02 17.13 -42.68
N PHE A 162 -62.62 18.21 -42.02
CA PHE A 162 -63.51 19.33 -41.69
C PHE A 162 -64.04 20.05 -42.95
N LEU A 163 -63.22 20.23 -43.98
CA LEU A 163 -63.58 20.93 -45.22
C LEU A 163 -64.35 20.05 -46.22
N SER A 164 -64.02 18.75 -46.32
CA SER A 164 -64.65 17.84 -47.28
C SER A 164 -65.99 17.27 -46.81
N LYS A 165 -66.21 17.18 -45.49
CA LYS A 165 -67.43 16.62 -44.90
C LYS A 165 -67.96 17.44 -43.71
N PRO A 166 -68.30 18.74 -43.90
CA PRO A 166 -68.84 19.57 -42.83
C PRO A 166 -70.12 18.98 -42.20
N TRP A 167 -70.92 18.27 -43.01
CA TRP A 167 -72.18 17.65 -42.58
C TRP A 167 -72.02 16.45 -41.64
N ILE A 168 -70.91 15.71 -41.67
CA ILE A 168 -70.74 14.52 -40.82
C ILE A 168 -70.43 14.94 -39.37
N ILE A 169 -69.66 16.01 -39.18
CA ILE A 169 -69.38 16.56 -37.84
C ILE A 169 -70.62 17.25 -37.27
N CYS A 170 -71.41 17.95 -38.11
CA CYS A 170 -72.72 18.46 -37.69
C CYS A 170 -73.69 17.34 -37.29
N LYS A 171 -73.72 16.18 -37.98
CA LYS A 171 -74.53 15.05 -37.54
C LYS A 171 -74.07 14.48 -36.19
N SER A 172 -72.77 14.41 -35.92
CA SER A 172 -72.27 13.93 -34.62
C SER A 172 -72.60 14.89 -33.48
N LYS A 173 -72.50 16.22 -33.70
CA LYS A 173 -72.97 17.23 -32.73
C LYS A 173 -74.50 17.26 -32.60
N ALA A 174 -75.27 17.08 -33.67
CA ALA A 174 -76.73 17.01 -33.62
C ALA A 174 -77.24 15.75 -32.90
N SER A 175 -76.53 14.62 -33.00
CA SER A 175 -76.83 13.41 -32.21
C SER A 175 -76.45 13.57 -30.73
N ALA A 176 -75.34 14.25 -30.42
CA ALA A 176 -74.95 14.55 -29.04
C ALA A 176 -75.88 15.58 -28.36
N LEU A 177 -76.34 16.60 -29.09
CA LEU A 177 -77.34 17.55 -28.61
C LEU A 177 -78.73 16.92 -28.44
N ASN A 178 -79.15 16.01 -29.32
CA ASN A 178 -80.40 15.25 -29.14
C ASN A 178 -80.33 14.25 -27.98
N PHE A 179 -79.15 13.71 -27.65
CA PHE A 179 -78.99 12.87 -26.46
C PHE A 179 -79.03 13.69 -25.17
N SER A 180 -78.43 14.89 -25.15
CA SER A 180 -78.45 15.77 -23.97
C SER A 180 -79.80 16.45 -23.71
N PHE A 181 -80.63 16.66 -24.74
CA PHE A 181 -81.98 17.24 -24.55
C PHE A 181 -82.99 16.19 -24.05
N LYS A 182 -82.76 14.90 -24.30
CA LYS A 182 -83.66 13.81 -23.87
C LYS A 182 -83.43 13.38 -22.42
N THR A 183 -82.29 13.74 -21.81
CA THR A 183 -81.96 13.43 -20.40
C THR A 183 -82.23 14.60 -19.44
N SER A 184 -82.73 15.74 -19.92
CA SER A 184 -83.12 16.91 -19.09
C SER A 184 -84.64 17.14 -19.04
N CYS A 185 -85.43 16.26 -19.66
CA CYS A 185 -86.88 16.23 -19.57
C CYS A 185 -87.37 14.78 -19.37
N GLN A 186 -86.91 14.17 -18.27
CA GLN A 186 -87.55 13.05 -17.59
C GLN A 186 -87.01 12.94 -16.17
#